data_AF-H8GFY6-F1
#
_entry.id   AF-H8GFY6-F1
#
_cell.length_a   1.000
_cell.length_b   1.000
_cell.length_c   1.000
_cell.angle_alpha   90.00
_cell.angle_beta   90.00
_cell.angle_gamma   90.00
#
_symmetry.space_group_name_H-M   'P 1'
#
loop_
_entity.id
_entity.type
_entity.pdbx_description
1 polymer ?
#
loop_
_entity_poly.entity_id
_entity_poly.type
_entity_poly.pdbx_seq_one_letter_code
_entity_poly.pdbx_strand_id
1 'polypeptide(L)'
;MKILKKIALAALVGASMGVFSTSAMAEASDGRIVYAPTEAIDLTIKRIEVALASATTGADAETVASQAKDALDMSKEINANDKVDIARSRANNHLKAARNAAKAGNIPEAEQHLRQGLQAFNALKELL
;
A
#
# COMPACT_ATOMS: atom_id res chain seq x y z
N MET A 1 -14.02 -12.82 -18.59
CA MET A 1 -13.91 -12.84 -17.10
C MET A 1 -12.85 -11.91 -16.52
N LYS A 2 -11.67 -11.72 -17.13
CA LYS A 2 -10.60 -10.87 -16.55
C LYS A 2 -10.97 -9.38 -16.49
N ILE A 3 -11.62 -8.86 -17.53
CA ILE A 3 -12.00 -7.44 -17.63
C ILE A 3 -13.10 -7.07 -16.61
N LEU A 4 -14.16 -7.88 -16.49
CA LEU A 4 -15.20 -7.69 -15.48
C LEU A 4 -14.64 -7.70 -14.05
N LYS A 5 -13.67 -8.59 -13.75
CA LYS A 5 -12.99 -8.60 -12.44
C LYS A 5 -12.15 -7.35 -12.21
N LYS A 6 -11.46 -6.84 -13.25
CA LYS A 6 -10.69 -5.58 -13.17
C LYS A 6 -11.60 -4.37 -12.97
N ILE A 7 -12.73 -4.32 -13.67
CA ILE A 7 -13.73 -3.25 -13.53
C ILE A 7 -14.38 -3.29 -12.15
N ALA A 8 -14.75 -4.47 -11.65
CA ALA A 8 -15.32 -4.62 -10.31
C ALA A 8 -14.32 -4.23 -9.21
N LEU A 9 -13.03 -4.60 -9.36
CA LEU A 9 -11.98 -4.19 -8.43
C LEU A 9 -11.75 -2.67 -8.46
N ALA A 10 -11.68 -2.07 -9.65
CA ALA A 10 -11.51 -0.62 -9.79
C ALA A 10 -12.71 0.17 -9.25
N ALA A 11 -13.94 -0.32 -9.44
CA ALA A 11 -15.15 0.27 -8.89
C ALA A 11 -15.19 0.17 -7.35
N LEU A 12 -14.74 -0.95 -6.77
CA LEU A 12 -14.66 -1.14 -5.33
C LEU A 12 -13.59 -0.23 -4.69
N VAL A 13 -12.41 -0.13 -5.30
CA VAL A 13 -11.34 0.75 -4.81
C VAL A 13 -11.74 2.22 -4.93
N GLY A 14 -12.35 2.63 -6.05
CA GLY A 14 -12.84 4.00 -6.25
C GLY A 14 -13.92 4.41 -5.23
N ALA A 15 -14.81 3.50 -4.85
CA ALA A 15 -15.82 3.76 -3.81
C ALA A 15 -15.23 3.89 -2.40
N SER A 16 -14.01 3.38 -2.16
CA SER A 16 -13.35 3.43 -0.85
C SER A 16 -12.55 4.71 -0.59
N MET A 17 -12.37 5.57 -1.59
CA MET A 17 -11.65 6.85 -1.46
C MET A 17 -12.52 8.00 -0.90
N GLY A 18 -13.79 7.75 -0.58
CA GLY A 18 -14.80 8.77 -0.27
C GLY A 18 -15.03 9.13 1.21
N VAL A 19 -14.20 8.68 2.16
CA VAL A 19 -14.39 9.02 3.58
C VAL A 19 -13.05 9.08 4.32
N PHE A 20 -12.37 10.22 4.24
CA PHE A 20 -11.45 10.63 5.31
C PHE A 20 -12.27 11.30 6.42
N SER A 21 -13.03 10.51 7.17
CA SER A 21 -13.46 10.92 8.51
C SER A 21 -12.31 10.58 9.46
N THR A 22 -11.51 11.58 9.80
CA THR A 22 -10.50 11.56 10.88
C THR A 22 -11.21 11.26 12.20
N SER A 23 -11.50 10.00 12.46
CA SER A 23 -12.10 9.55 13.72
C SER A 23 -10.95 9.24 14.69
N ALA A 24 -10.78 10.14 15.66
CA ALA A 24 -10.03 9.95 16.91
C ALA A 24 -8.66 9.26 16.74
N MET A 25 -7.69 9.99 16.20
CA MET A 25 -6.30 9.53 16.23
C MET A 25 -5.72 9.84 17.61
N ALA A 26 -5.09 8.86 18.26
CA ALA A 26 -4.37 9.12 19.51
C ALA A 26 -3.15 9.99 19.20
N GLU A 27 -3.17 11.25 19.65
CA GLU A 27 -1.99 12.11 19.63
C GLU A 27 -0.99 11.55 20.65
N ALA A 28 0.19 11.12 20.19
CA ALA A 28 1.33 11.08 21.09
C ALA A 28 1.81 12.51 21.34
N SER A 29 2.41 12.71 22.52
CA SER A 29 3.08 13.95 22.89
C SER A 29 3.94 14.44 21.72
N ASP A 30 3.74 15.69 21.29
CA ASP A 30 4.36 16.37 20.13
C ASP A 30 3.56 16.38 18.81
N GLY A 31 2.23 16.17 18.84
CA GLY A 31 1.35 16.38 17.68
C GLY A 31 1.51 15.34 16.56
N ARG A 32 2.14 14.20 16.88
CA ARG A 32 2.28 13.07 15.94
C ARG A 32 1.13 12.11 16.14
N ILE A 33 0.51 11.79 15.01
CA ILE A 33 -0.49 10.74 14.93
C ILE A 33 0.20 9.40 15.21
N VAL A 34 -0.27 8.69 16.23
CA VAL A 34 0.16 7.30 16.48
C VAL A 34 -0.93 6.36 16.01
N TYR A 35 -0.53 5.46 15.13
CA TYR A 35 -1.38 4.39 14.62
C TYR A 35 -1.15 3.11 15.43
N ALA A 36 -2.23 2.38 15.73
CA ALA A 36 -2.08 1.00 16.17
C ALA A 36 -1.38 0.17 15.07
N PRO A 37 -0.61 -0.88 15.40
CA PRO A 37 0.10 -1.69 14.40
C PRO A 37 -0.81 -2.23 13.29
N THR A 38 -1.98 -2.75 13.67
CA THR A 38 -3.02 -3.24 12.75
C THR A 38 -3.51 -2.14 11.82
N GLU A 39 -3.75 -0.94 12.36
CA GLU A 39 -4.23 0.21 11.61
C GLU A 39 -3.17 0.72 10.61
N ALA A 40 -1.91 0.82 11.03
CA ALA A 40 -0.81 1.20 10.15
C ALA A 40 -0.62 0.19 9.00
N ILE A 41 -0.78 -1.11 9.28
CA ILE A 41 -0.77 -2.17 8.26
C ILE A 41 -1.94 -1.96 7.29
N ASP A 42 -3.16 -1.71 7.79
CA ASP A 42 -4.35 -1.48 6.95
C ASP A 42 -4.21 -0.24 6.05
N LEU A 43 -3.68 0.86 6.59
CA LEU A 43 -3.42 2.07 5.82
C LEU A 43 -2.36 1.83 4.73
N THR A 44 -1.32 1.07 5.06
CA THR A 44 -0.29 0.68 4.08
C THR A 44 -0.91 -0.18 2.96
N ILE A 45 -1.73 -1.18 3.31
CA ILE A 45 -2.46 -2.01 2.35
C ILE A 45 -3.33 -1.16 1.42
N LYS A 46 -4.11 -0.22 1.96
CA LYS A 46 -4.94 0.68 1.15
C LYS A 46 -4.11 1.52 0.17
N ARG A 47 -2.92 2.00 0.58
CA ARG A 47 -2.01 2.72 -0.33
C ARG A 47 -1.48 1.83 -1.46
N ILE A 48 -1.20 0.56 -1.16
CA ILE A 48 -0.81 -0.43 -2.18
C ILE A 48 -1.96 -0.68 -3.16
N GLU A 49 -3.21 -0.78 -2.66
CA GLU A 49 -4.39 -0.96 -3.50
C GLU A 49 -4.65 0.23 -4.42
N VAL A 50 -4.42 1.47 -3.94
CA VAL A 50 -4.48 2.68 -4.78
C VAL A 50 -3.44 2.62 -5.90
N ALA A 51 -2.18 2.30 -5.58
CA ALA A 51 -1.13 2.15 -6.59
C ALA A 51 -1.46 1.05 -7.60
N LEU A 52 -2.02 -0.07 -7.14
CA LEU A 52 -2.42 -1.19 -7.98
C LEU A 52 -3.58 -0.80 -8.91
N ALA A 53 -4.58 -0.07 -8.39
CA ALA A 53 -5.68 0.44 -9.18
C ALA A 53 -5.15 1.34 -10.31
N SER A 54 -4.30 2.33 -10.00
CA SER A 54 -3.66 3.19 -10.99
C SER A 54 -2.84 2.43 -12.04
N ALA A 55 -2.07 1.42 -11.63
CA ALA A 55 -1.36 0.56 -12.59
C ALA A 55 -2.33 -0.20 -13.51
N THR A 56 -3.47 -0.66 -13.00
CA THR A 56 -4.45 -1.42 -13.79
C THR A 56 -5.37 -0.55 -14.66
N THR A 57 -5.59 0.71 -14.31
CA THR A 57 -6.42 1.66 -15.06
C THR A 57 -5.64 2.44 -16.11
N GLY A 58 -4.32 2.22 -16.20
CA GLY A 58 -3.46 2.86 -17.21
C GLY A 58 -3.02 4.26 -16.83
N ALA A 59 -2.90 4.56 -15.53
CA ALA A 59 -2.22 5.77 -15.08
C ALA A 59 -0.76 5.79 -15.57
N ASP A 60 -0.17 6.98 -15.60
CA ASP A 60 1.21 7.16 -16.02
C ASP A 60 2.21 6.58 -14.99
N ALA A 61 3.43 6.31 -15.48
CA ALA A 61 4.54 5.75 -14.72
C ALA A 61 4.94 6.56 -13.49
N GLU A 62 4.85 7.89 -13.55
CA GLU A 62 5.19 8.76 -12.42
C GLU A 62 4.15 8.64 -11.31
N THR A 63 2.86 8.63 -11.66
CA THR A 63 1.76 8.40 -10.73
C THR A 63 1.91 7.07 -9.99
N VAL A 64 2.13 5.97 -10.72
CA VAL A 64 2.30 4.64 -10.08
C VAL A 64 3.54 4.61 -9.19
N ALA A 65 4.66 5.21 -9.63
CA ALA A 65 5.88 5.28 -8.83
C ALA A 65 5.70 6.14 -7.56
N SER A 66 4.92 7.22 -7.64
CA SER A 66 4.60 8.10 -6.52
C SER A 66 3.73 7.37 -5.48
N GLN A 67 2.67 6.70 -5.91
CA GLN A 67 1.79 5.97 -5.00
C GLN A 67 2.49 4.76 -4.35
N ALA A 68 3.39 4.08 -5.06
CA ALA A 68 4.24 3.04 -4.46
C ALA A 68 5.19 3.63 -3.39
N LYS A 69 5.65 4.88 -3.56
CA LYS A 69 6.40 5.61 -2.54
C LYS A 69 5.51 5.98 -1.35
N ASP A 70 4.27 6.41 -1.57
CA ASP A 70 3.34 6.70 -0.47
C ASP A 70 3.09 5.46 0.41
N ALA A 71 2.97 4.28 -0.20
CA ALA A 71 2.86 3.02 0.53
C ALA A 71 4.14 2.72 1.35
N LEU A 72 5.33 2.96 0.79
CA LEU A 72 6.59 2.81 1.53
C LEU A 72 6.68 3.76 2.72
N ASP A 73 6.26 5.01 2.55
CA ASP A 73 6.28 6.00 3.62
C ASP A 73 5.26 5.64 4.71
N MET A 74 4.05 5.23 4.35
CA MET A 74 3.03 4.76 5.30
C MET A 74 3.50 3.53 6.10
N SER A 75 4.28 2.63 5.47
CA SER A 75 4.79 1.44 6.16
C SER A 75 5.66 1.77 7.38
N LYS A 76 6.26 2.96 7.42
CA LYS A 76 7.14 3.40 8.53
C LYS A 76 6.37 3.57 9.84
N GLU A 77 5.07 3.87 9.75
CA GLU A 77 4.18 4.02 10.91
C GLU A 77 3.80 2.67 11.54
N ILE A 78 4.14 1.55 10.90
CA ILE A 78 3.96 0.21 11.50
C ILE A 78 5.02 0.03 12.59
N ASN A 79 4.61 0.29 13.84
CA ASN A 79 5.45 0.14 15.02
C ASN A 79 4.98 -1.06 15.86
N ALA A 80 5.62 -2.23 15.69
CA ALA A 80 5.21 -3.49 16.30
C ALA A 80 6.40 -4.25 16.92
N ASN A 81 6.41 -5.58 16.87
CA ASN A 81 7.51 -6.42 17.34
C ASN A 81 8.59 -6.66 16.25
N ASP A 82 9.76 -7.18 16.64
CA ASP A 82 10.90 -7.43 15.72
C ASP A 82 10.54 -8.36 14.55
N LYS A 83 9.65 -9.35 14.75
CA LYS A 83 9.23 -10.27 13.68
C LYS A 83 8.47 -9.52 12.60
N VAL A 84 7.55 -8.65 13.03
CA VAL A 84 6.79 -7.77 12.13
C VAL A 84 7.72 -6.80 11.42
N ASP A 85 8.71 -6.21 12.11
CA ASP A 85 9.66 -5.29 11.47
C ASP A 85 10.51 -5.97 10.38
N ILE A 86 11.04 -7.16 10.66
CA ILE A 86 11.79 -7.96 9.68
C ILE A 86 10.91 -8.30 8.48
N ALA A 87 9.68 -8.75 8.73
CA ALA A 87 8.74 -9.11 7.66
C ALA A 87 8.31 -7.88 6.84
N ARG A 88 8.07 -6.74 7.49
CA ARG A 88 7.80 -5.45 6.85
C ARG A 88 8.96 -5.02 5.96
N SER A 89 10.20 -5.13 6.43
CA SER A 89 11.39 -4.80 5.64
C SER A 89 11.48 -5.65 4.37
N ARG A 90 11.17 -6.95 4.47
CA ARG A 90 11.08 -7.85 3.31
C ARG A 90 9.94 -7.47 2.38
N ALA A 91 8.76 -7.17 2.91
CA ALA A 91 7.60 -6.71 2.12
C ALA A 91 7.90 -5.40 1.38
N ASN A 92 8.62 -4.48 2.02
CA ASN A 92 9.07 -3.22 1.44
C ASN A 92 9.97 -3.39 0.21
N ASN A 93 10.66 -4.53 0.06
CA ASN A 93 11.45 -4.79 -1.15
C ASN A 93 10.56 -4.90 -2.39
N HIS A 94 9.35 -5.46 -2.26
CA HIS A 94 8.38 -5.48 -3.36
C HIS A 94 7.92 -4.06 -3.73
N LEU A 95 7.64 -3.20 -2.74
CA LEU A 95 7.23 -1.81 -3.03
C LEU A 95 8.37 -1.00 -3.66
N LYS A 96 9.62 -1.20 -3.23
CA LYS A 96 10.81 -0.60 -3.87
C LYS A 96 10.96 -1.09 -5.31
N ALA A 97 10.80 -2.39 -5.55
CA ALA A 97 10.86 -2.96 -6.90
C ALA A 97 9.74 -2.42 -7.78
N ALA A 98 8.50 -2.33 -7.27
CA ALA A 98 7.37 -1.72 -7.97
C ALA A 98 7.65 -0.28 -8.38
N ARG A 99 8.14 0.54 -7.44
CA ARG A 99 8.51 1.94 -7.71
C ARG A 99 9.60 2.04 -8.78
N ASN A 100 10.61 1.17 -8.74
CA ASN A 100 11.70 1.19 -9.71
C ASN A 100 11.23 0.75 -11.10
N ALA A 101 10.41 -0.31 -11.18
CA ALA A 101 9.81 -0.78 -12.43
C ALA A 101 8.91 0.32 -13.05
N ALA A 102 8.07 0.97 -12.24
CA ALA A 102 7.25 2.08 -12.70
C ALA A 102 8.10 3.24 -13.23
N LYS A 103 9.15 3.65 -12.51
CA LYS A 103 10.10 4.68 -12.98
C LYS A 103 10.80 4.31 -14.29
N ALA A 104 11.00 3.03 -14.56
CA ALA A 104 11.55 2.54 -15.82
C ALA A 104 10.49 2.45 -16.94
N GLY A 105 9.25 2.88 -16.70
CA GLY A 105 8.13 2.77 -17.63
C GLY A 105 7.51 1.38 -17.71
N ASN A 106 7.97 0.42 -16.89
CA ASN A 106 7.47 -0.95 -16.89
C ASN A 106 6.29 -1.13 -15.92
N ILE A 107 5.13 -0.59 -16.30
CA ILE A 107 3.89 -0.70 -15.51
C ILE A 107 3.48 -2.17 -15.23
N PRO A 108 3.57 -3.11 -16.19
CA PRO A 108 3.23 -4.51 -15.93
C PRO A 108 4.07 -5.15 -14.80
N GLU A 109 5.37 -4.89 -14.79
CA GLU A 109 6.26 -5.38 -13.73
C GLU A 109 5.99 -4.66 -12.40
N ALA A 110 5.70 -3.36 -12.44
CA ALA A 110 5.27 -2.62 -11.27
C ALA A 110 3.99 -3.22 -10.65
N GLU A 111 2.98 -3.54 -11.48
CA GLU A 111 1.74 -4.19 -11.05
C GLU A 111 2.02 -5.53 -10.35
N GLN A 112 2.89 -6.35 -10.93
CA GLN A 112 3.28 -7.64 -10.35
C GLN A 112 3.89 -7.47 -8.96
N HIS A 113 4.84 -6.54 -8.81
CA HIS A 113 5.46 -6.26 -7.52
C HIS A 113 4.47 -5.67 -6.50
N LEU A 114 3.53 -4.81 -6.94
CA LEU A 114 2.46 -4.30 -6.06
C LEU A 114 1.58 -5.43 -5.54
N ARG A 115 1.24 -6.43 -6.37
CA ARG A 115 0.48 -7.63 -5.92
C ARG A 115 1.24 -8.46 -4.91
N GLN A 116 2.55 -8.65 -5.11
CA GLN A 116 3.41 -9.36 -4.15
C GLN A 116 3.52 -8.57 -2.83
N GLY A 117 3.70 -7.25 -2.91
CA GLY A 117 3.70 -6.37 -1.75
C GLY A 117 2.38 -6.45 -0.98
N LEU A 118 1.25 -6.40 -1.66
CA LEU A 118 -0.08 -6.53 -1.07
C LEU A 118 -0.23 -7.84 -0.28
N GLN A 119 0.19 -8.97 -0.87
CA GLN A 119 0.16 -10.28 -0.19
C GLN A 119 1.07 -10.28 1.04
N ALA A 120 2.29 -9.77 0.91
CA ALA A 120 3.26 -9.72 2.01
C ALA A 120 2.81 -8.83 3.17
N PHE A 121 2.19 -7.68 2.88
CA PHE A 121 1.64 -6.78 3.91
C PHE A 121 0.40 -7.36 4.60
N ASN A 122 -0.47 -8.07 3.89
CA ASN A 122 -1.57 -8.81 4.52
C ASN A 122 -1.05 -9.87 5.51
N ALA A 123 0.02 -10.58 5.14
CA ALA A 123 0.63 -11.61 5.99
C ALA A 123 1.27 -11.04 7.28
N LEU A 124 1.51 -9.72 7.39
CA LEU A 124 2.04 -9.13 8.62
C LEU A 124 1.06 -9.24 9.79
N LYS A 125 -0.25 -9.28 9.52
CA LYS A 125 -1.28 -9.38 10.56
C LYS A 125 -1.20 -10.69 11.35
N GLU A 126 -0.71 -11.75 10.71
CA GLU A 126 -0.49 -13.06 11.33
C GLU A 126 0.73 -13.09 12.27
N LEU A 127 1.50 -12.00 12.32
CA LEU A 127 2.72 -11.88 13.12
C LEU A 127 2.59 -10.92 14.31
N LEU A 128 1.41 -10.32 14.48
CA LEU A 128 1.10 -9.38 15.57
C LEU A 128 0.93 -10.08 16.91
#